data_AF-A0A5C9BY63-F1
#
_entry.id   AF-A0A5C9BY63-F1
#
_cell.length_a   1.000
_cell.length_b   1.000
_cell.length_c   1.000
_cell.angle_alpha   90.00
_cell.angle_beta   90.00
_cell.angle_gamma   90.00
#
_symmetry.space_group_name_H-M   'P 1'
#
loop_
_entity.id
_entity.type
_entity.pdbx_description
1 polymer ?
#
loop_
_entity_poly.entity_id
_entity_poly.type
_entity_poly.pdbx_seq_one_letter_code
_entity_poly.pdbx_strand_id
1 'polypeptide(L)'
;FCRVSSTPEELILDLGMNPNPYAQGNVTVHVGQRIIMNHYTAKRLLSALSMALQRHEQAFGVLETDVRRRVKPSVTATMPRS
;
A
#
# COMPACT_ATOMS: atom_id res chain seq x y z
N PHE A 1 -4.40 -2.82 -0.39
CA PHE A 1 -5.36 -1.74 -0.71
C PHE A 1 -5.80 -1.10 0.60
N CYS A 2 -5.91 0.22 0.63
CA CYS A 2 -6.38 0.97 1.79
C CYS A 2 -7.37 2.03 1.28
N ARG A 3 -8.61 2.01 1.78
CA ARG A 3 -9.61 3.04 1.53
C ARG A 3 -9.92 3.77 2.81
N VAL A 4 -9.97 5.10 2.72
CA VAL A 4 -10.30 5.98 3.84
C VAL A 4 -11.67 6.60 3.58
N SER A 5 -12.53 6.60 4.59
CA SER A 5 -13.80 7.35 4.60
C SER A 5 -13.97 8.01 5.97
N SER A 6 -14.75 9.09 6.05
CA SER A 6 -14.97 9.83 7.29
C SER A 6 -16.42 10.25 7.40
N THR A 7 -16.95 10.18 8.61
CA THR A 7 -18.12 10.93 9.08
C THR A 7 -17.64 12.11 9.93
N PRO A 8 -18.52 13.00 10.41
CA PRO A 8 -18.12 14.06 11.33
C PRO A 8 -17.49 13.55 12.65
N GLU A 9 -17.86 12.35 13.10
CA GLU A 9 -17.44 11.78 14.39
C GLU A 9 -16.34 10.73 14.26
N GLU A 10 -16.30 10.01 13.13
CA GLU A 10 -15.46 8.83 12.96
C GLU A 10 -14.72 8.83 11.61
N LEU A 11 -13.58 8.15 11.62
CA LEU A 11 -12.77 7.82 10.46
C LEU A 11 -12.71 6.30 10.33
N ILE A 12 -13.00 5.82 9.12
CA ILE A 12 -13.08 4.40 8.79
C ILE A 12 -11.96 4.08 7.80
N LEU A 13 -11.11 3.13 8.19
CA LEU A 13 -10.06 2.55 7.36
C LEU A 13 -10.46 1.14 6.95
N ASP A 14 -10.69 0.94 5.65
CA ASP A 14 -10.88 -0.38 5.05
C ASP A 14 -9.55 -0.88 4.47
N LEU A 15 -9.05 -1.99 5.01
CA LEU A 15 -7.84 -2.66 4.58
C LEU A 15 -8.20 -3.97 3.87
N GLY A 16 -7.71 -4.13 2.65
CA GLY A 16 -7.96 -5.31 1.84
C GLY A 16 -6.76 -5.70 1.01
N MET A 17 -6.65 -6.99 0.71
CA MET A 17 -5.67 -7.50 -0.25
C MET A 17 -6.34 -7.65 -1.61
N ASN A 18 -5.69 -7.15 -2.66
CA ASN A 18 -6.07 -7.52 -4.03
C ASN A 18 -5.20 -8.72 -4.43
N PRO A 19 -5.74 -9.95 -4.48
CA PRO A 19 -4.96 -11.13 -4.84
C PRO A 19 -4.55 -11.14 -6.33
N ASN A 20 -5.25 -10.38 -7.18
CA ASN A 20 -5.01 -10.33 -8.62
C ASN A 20 -4.68 -8.90 -9.08
N PRO A 21 -3.46 -8.39 -8.81
CA PRO A 21 -3.08 -7.02 -9.13
C PRO A 21 -3.04 -6.72 -10.64
N TYR A 22 -2.98 -7.75 -11.50
CA TYR A 22 -2.92 -7.62 -12.96
C TYR A 22 -4.19 -8.09 -13.70
N ALA A 23 -5.27 -8.42 -12.98
CA ALA A 23 -6.51 -8.85 -13.63
C ALA A 23 -7.12 -7.69 -14.45
N GLN A 24 -7.48 -7.98 -15.70
CA GLN A 24 -8.20 -7.04 -16.55
C GLN A 24 -9.70 -7.12 -16.24
N GLY A 25 -10.34 -5.98 -15.93
CA GLY A 25 -11.77 -5.89 -15.63
C GLY A 25 -12.08 -5.39 -14.21
N ASN A 26 -13.32 -5.57 -13.77
CA ASN A 26 -13.77 -5.12 -12.44
C ASN A 26 -13.23 -6.08 -11.36
N VAL A 27 -12.36 -5.58 -10.48
CA VAL A 27 -11.71 -6.39 -9.44
C VAL A 27 -12.39 -6.15 -8.10
N THR A 28 -13.07 -7.18 -7.60
CA THR A 28 -13.63 -7.16 -6.24
C THR A 28 -12.51 -7.37 -5.22
N VAL A 29 -12.21 -6.34 -4.43
CA VAL A 29 -11.25 -6.44 -3.32
C VAL A 29 -12.01 -6.76 -2.04
N HIS A 30 -11.75 -7.93 -1.47
CA HIS A 30 -12.29 -8.27 -0.17
C HIS A 30 -11.58 -7.45 0.92
N VAL A 31 -12.37 -6.67 1.66
CA VAL A 31 -11.89 -5.95 2.85
C VAL A 31 -11.74 -6.97 3.97
N GLY A 32 -10.49 -7.27 4.34
CA GLY A 32 -10.18 -8.23 5.40
C GLY A 32 -10.22 -7.59 6.80
N GLN A 33 -9.97 -6.29 6.89
CA GLN A 33 -9.98 -5.56 8.15
C GLN A 33 -10.63 -4.19 7.98
N ARG A 34 -11.49 -3.82 8.92
CA ARG A 34 -12.07 -2.49 9.06
C ARG A 34 -11.70 -1.94 10.42
N ILE A 35 -11.14 -0.74 10.44
CA ILE A 35 -10.83 -0.02 11.68
C ILE A 35 -11.66 1.26 11.69
N ILE A 36 -12.48 1.42 12.72
CA ILE A 36 -13.29 2.63 12.97
C ILE A 36 -12.70 3.32 14.19
N MET A 37 -12.44 4.62 14.08
CA MET A 37 -11.81 5.40 15.15
C MET A 37 -12.22 6.86 15.06
N ASN A 38 -12.16 7.59 16.17
CA ASN A 38 -12.31 9.05 16.13
C ASN A 38 -11.05 9.72 15.51
N HIS A 39 -11.18 11.01 15.18
CA HIS A 39 -10.10 11.78 14.54
C HIS A 39 -8.85 11.93 15.40
N TYR A 40 -8.98 11.99 16.73
CA TYR A 40 -7.83 12.09 17.63
C TYR A 40 -6.97 10.83 17.59
N THR A 41 -7.61 9.66 17.60
CA THR A 41 -6.94 8.36 17.47
C THR A 41 -6.34 8.21 16.07
N ALA A 42 -7.04 8.63 15.02
CA ALA A 42 -6.51 8.63 13.66
C ALA A 42 -5.22 9.45 13.52
N LYS A 43 -5.17 10.64 14.16
CA LYS A 43 -3.96 11.48 14.16
C LYS A 43 -2.79 10.78 14.84
N ARG A 44 -3.02 10.12 15.98
CA ARG A 44 -1.99 9.34 16.68
C ARG A 44 -1.50 8.16 15.85
N LEU A 45 -2.41 7.46 15.18
CA LEU A 45 -2.07 6.35 14.29
C LEU A 45 -1.18 6.82 13.14
N LEU A 46 -1.52 7.93 12.49
CA LEU A 46 -0.71 8.49 11.41
C LEU A 46 0.73 8.81 11.88
N SER A 47 0.89 9.43 13.04
CA SER A 47 2.21 9.71 13.61
C SER A 47 3.00 8.43 13.88
N ALA A 48 2.37 7.43 14.49
CA ALA A 48 3.00 6.14 14.77
C ALA A 48 3.43 5.42 13.48
N LEU A 49 2.56 5.41 12.46
CA LEU A 49 2.86 4.82 11.16
C LEU A 49 4.02 5.54 10.46
N SER A 50 4.04 6.88 10.51
CA SER A 50 5.13 7.67 9.91
C SER A 50 6.48 7.34 10.55
N MET A 51 6.52 7.24 11.89
CA MET A 51 7.74 6.84 12.61
C MET A 51 8.18 5.41 12.29
N ALA A 52 7.23 4.47 12.17
CA ALA A 52 7.54 3.09 11.83
C ALA A 52 8.13 2.96 10.42
N LEU A 53 7.54 3.67 9.44
CA LEU A 53 8.06 3.72 8.07
C LEU A 53 9.44 4.35 8.00
N GLN A 54 9.65 5.50 8.67
CA GLN A 54 10.95 6.15 8.71
C GLN A 54 12.05 5.21 9.24
N ARG A 55 11.77 4.47 10.33
CA ARG A 55 12.71 3.48 10.87
C ARG A 55 12.98 2.34 9.90
N HIS A 56 11.95 1.86 9.22
CA HIS A 56 12.09 0.82 8.20
C HIS A 56 12.99 1.30 7.05
N GLU A 57 12.77 2.51 6.55
CA GLU A 57 13.57 3.08 5.46
C GLU A 57 15.02 3.34 5.86
N GLN A 58 15.26 3.76 7.10
CA GLN A 58 16.62 3.89 7.65
C GLN A 58 17.37 2.54 7.68
N ALA A 59 16.66 1.44 7.95
CA ALA A 59 17.26 0.12 8.05
C ALA A 59 17.40 -0.61 6.71
N PHE A 60 16.45 -0.44 5.78
CA PHE A 60 16.33 -1.24 4.57
C PHE A 60 16.38 -0.43 3.25
N GLY A 61 16.50 0.89 3.35
CA GLY A 61 16.43 1.80 2.21
C GLY A 61 15.01 2.30 1.91
N VAL A 62 14.92 3.34 1.09
CA VAL A 62 13.66 4.05 0.79
C VAL A 62 12.66 3.12 0.10
N LEU A 63 11.41 3.13 0.58
CA LEU A 63 10.34 2.38 -0.06
C LEU A 63 9.87 3.14 -1.31
N GLU A 64 10.24 2.66 -2.49
CA GLU A 64 9.74 3.25 -3.73
C GLU A 64 8.24 2.94 -3.91
N THR A 65 7.43 4.00 -3.84
CA THR A 65 5.97 3.97 -4.00
C THR A 65 5.51 4.12 -5.45
N ASP A 66 6.40 4.59 -6.34
CA ASP A 66 6.11 4.74 -7.76
C ASP A 66 6.15 3.37 -8.47
N VAL A 67 4.99 2.94 -8.97
CA VAL A 67 4.83 1.67 -9.70
C VAL A 67 5.75 1.61 -10.92
N ARG A 68 6.03 2.76 -11.57
CA ARG A 68 6.87 2.82 -12.77
C ARG A 68 8.34 2.58 -12.47
N ARG A 69 8.80 2.90 -11.27
CA ARG A 69 10.19 2.66 -10.84
C ARG A 69 10.40 1.26 -10.25
N ARG A 70 9.34 0.60 -9.78
CA ARG A 70 9.38 -0.81 -9.34
C ARG A 70 9.66 -1.80 -10.47
N VAL A 71 9.27 -1.48 -11.70
CA VAL A 71 9.56 -2.34 -12.85
C VAL A 71 11.02 -2.14 -13.25
N LYS A 72 11.93 -2.87 -12.60
CA LYS A 72 13.23 -3.13 -13.22
C LYS A 72 12.93 -3.84 -14.55
N PRO A 73 13.35 -3.33 -15.72
CA PRO A 73 13.26 -4.12 -16.93
C PRO A 73 13.97 -5.43 -16.64
N SER A 74 13.21 -6.53 -16.63
CA SER A 74 13.79 -7.86 -16.66
C SER A 74 14.74 -7.85 -17.84
N VAL A 75 16.04 -7.90 -17.56
CA VAL A 75 17.07 -8.08 -18.57
C VAL A 75 16.80 -9.47 -19.14
N THR A 76 15.94 -9.52 -20.15
CA THR A 76 15.78 -10.67 -21.02
C THR A 76 17.11 -10.77 -21.75
N ALA A 77 18.00 -11.59 -21.20
CA ALA A 77 19.23 -12.01 -21.83
C ALA A 77 18.87 -12.67 -23.17
N THR A 78 18.89 -11.86 -24.22
CA THR A 78 18.83 -12.34 -25.60
C THR A 78 20.23 -12.85 -25.92
N MET A 79 20.47 -14.14 -25.68
CA MET A 79 21.64 -14.83 -26.21
C MET A 79 21.50 -14.93 -27.75
N PRO A 80 22.52 -14.55 -28.53
CA PRO A 80 22.50 -14.76 -29.97
C PRO A 80 22.72 -16.26 -30.25
N ARG A 81 21.81 -16.88 -31.00
CA ARG A 81 22.06 -18.21 -31.59
C ARG A 81 22.89 -18.02 -32.86
N SER A 82 24.04 -18.71 -32.85
CA SER A 82 24.95 -18.99 -33.96
C SER A 82 24.28 -19.67 -35.13
#